data_AF-A0A1L3ETE0-F1
#
_entry.id   AF-A0A1L3ETE0-F1
#
_cell.length_a   1.000
_cell.length_b   1.000
_cell.length_c   1.000
_cell.angle_alpha   90.00
_cell.angle_beta   90.00
_cell.angle_gamma   90.00
#
_symmetry.space_group_name_H-M   'P 1'
#
loop_
_entity.id
_entity.type
_entity.pdbx_description
1 polymer ?
#
loop_
_entity_poly.entity_id
_entity_poly.type
_entity_poly.pdbx_seq_one_letter_code
_entity_poly.pdbx_strand_id
1 'polypeptide(L)'
;MSYAQIVDIRSAADSPARKSHAWQVLREAARVEPDEARRIAWYRDDPIEHLDLQTAEVLVESGRYEEVLAFLRGVKVDLGLEIPAGFVAF
;
A
#
# COMPACT_ATOMS: atom_id res chain seq x y z
N MET A 1 17.33 -40.65 -18.68
CA MET A 1 16.01 -40.57 -18.02
C MET A 1 15.72 -39.11 -17.70
N SER A 2 14.53 -38.64 -18.04
CA SER A 2 14.06 -37.26 -17.95
C SER A 2 13.80 -36.85 -16.49
N TYR A 3 14.48 -35.82 -15.99
CA TYR A 3 14.14 -35.18 -14.72
C TYR A 3 13.13 -34.08 -15.01
N ALA A 4 11.84 -34.43 -14.94
CA ALA A 4 10.78 -33.45 -14.84
C ALA A 4 10.99 -32.66 -13.53
N GLN A 5 11.66 -31.52 -13.63
CA GLN A 5 11.71 -30.52 -12.57
C GLN A 5 10.30 -29.91 -12.49
N ILE A 6 9.47 -30.50 -11.65
CA ILE A 6 8.16 -29.98 -11.30
C ILE A 6 8.40 -28.69 -10.51
N VAL A 7 8.51 -27.59 -11.25
CA VAL A 7 7.85 -26.31 -11.01
C VAL A 7 7.56 -26.02 -9.52
N ASP A 8 8.54 -25.42 -8.85
CA ASP A 8 8.37 -24.78 -7.54
C ASP A 8 7.68 -23.42 -7.73
N ILE A 9 6.38 -23.43 -8.05
CA ILE A 9 5.57 -22.20 -8.25
C ILE A 9 4.99 -21.66 -6.94
N ARG A 10 5.10 -22.38 -5.81
CA ARG A 10 4.24 -22.12 -4.65
C ARG A 10 4.86 -21.38 -3.46
N SER A 11 6.07 -20.83 -3.54
CA SER A 11 6.67 -20.17 -2.36
C SER A 11 7.32 -18.79 -2.61
N ALA A 12 7.11 -18.17 -3.77
CA ALA A 12 7.60 -16.79 -4.01
C ALA A 12 6.65 -15.70 -3.47
N ALA A 13 5.47 -16.06 -2.95
CA ALA A 13 4.45 -15.13 -2.51
C ALA A 13 4.71 -14.52 -1.11
N ASP A 14 5.42 -15.21 -0.20
CA ASP A 14 5.83 -14.62 1.09
C ASP A 14 7.20 -13.92 0.99
N SER A 15 7.43 -13.23 -0.13
CA SER A 15 8.69 -12.55 -0.40
C SER A 15 8.91 -11.44 0.63
N PRO A 16 10.12 -11.29 1.21
CA PRO A 16 10.43 -10.21 2.15
C PRO A 16 10.08 -8.82 1.59
N ALA A 17 10.14 -8.64 0.26
CA ALA A 17 9.68 -7.44 -0.44
C ALA A 17 8.21 -7.10 -0.17
N ARG A 18 7.29 -8.07 -0.14
CA ARG A 18 5.87 -7.83 0.15
C ARG A 18 5.66 -7.31 1.57
N LYS A 19 6.38 -7.91 2.53
CA LYS A 19 6.42 -7.40 3.92
C LYS A 19 6.96 -5.96 3.93
N SER A 20 8.05 -5.68 3.22
CA SER A 20 8.59 -4.31 3.09
C SER A 20 7.57 -3.32 2.53
N HIS A 21 6.80 -3.70 1.51
CA HIS A 21 5.77 -2.84 0.92
C HIS A 21 4.60 -2.59 1.87
N ALA A 22 4.11 -3.60 2.58
CA ALA A 22 3.06 -3.45 3.60
C ALA A 22 3.51 -2.48 4.71
N TRP A 23 4.75 -2.66 5.19
CA TRP A 23 5.35 -1.76 6.18
C TRP A 23 5.46 -0.32 5.66
N GLN A 24 5.81 -0.13 4.39
CA GLN A 24 5.90 1.19 3.79
C GLN A 24 4.53 1.89 3.71
N VAL A 25 3.47 1.16 3.32
CA VAL A 25 2.10 1.68 3.29
C VAL A 25 1.63 2.08 4.69
N LEU A 26 1.81 1.20 5.68
CA LEU A 26 1.42 1.49 7.07
C LEU A 26 2.18 2.68 7.66
N ARG A 27 3.46 2.83 7.32
CA ARG A 27 4.28 3.97 7.75
C ARG A 27 3.79 5.29 7.16
N GLU A 28 3.41 5.31 5.88
CA GLU A 28 2.85 6.52 5.28
C GLU A 28 1.45 6.83 5.81
N ALA A 29 0.62 5.81 6.04
CA ALA A 29 -0.67 5.96 6.71
C ALA A 29 -0.52 6.52 8.14
N ALA A 30 0.57 6.20 8.85
CA ALA A 30 0.88 6.75 10.18
C ALA A 30 1.07 8.27 10.22
N ARG A 31 1.37 8.90 9.08
CA ARG A 31 1.43 10.36 8.97
C ARG A 31 0.05 11.00 8.88
N VAL A 32 -0.95 10.24 8.46
CA VAL A 32 -2.35 10.67 8.29
C VAL A 32 -3.14 10.35 9.55
N GLU A 33 -3.08 9.09 9.99
CA GLU A 33 -3.77 8.59 11.19
C GLU A 33 -2.73 8.03 12.16
N PRO A 34 -2.42 8.72 13.27
CA PRO A 34 -1.47 8.24 14.26
C PRO A 34 -1.98 7.02 15.07
N ASP A 35 -3.29 6.78 15.15
CA ASP A 35 -3.86 5.61 15.82
C ASP A 35 -3.57 4.32 15.06
N GLU A 36 -2.77 3.45 15.67
CA GLU A 36 -2.35 2.19 15.08
C GLU A 36 -3.51 1.22 14.81
N ALA A 37 -4.48 1.13 15.72
CA ALA A 37 -5.61 0.22 15.58
C ALA A 37 -6.48 0.64 14.38
N ARG A 38 -6.72 1.95 14.24
CA ARG A 38 -7.46 2.50 13.10
C ARG A 38 -6.73 2.32 11.78
N ARG A 39 -5.41 2.48 11.75
CA ARG A 39 -4.62 2.21 10.54
C ARG A 39 -4.67 0.76 10.10
N ILE A 40 -4.52 -0.16 11.06
CA ILE A 40 -4.55 -1.59 10.75
C ILE A 40 -5.93 -1.99 10.26
N ALA A 41 -6.99 -1.49 10.89
CA ALA A 41 -8.36 -1.69 10.44
C ALA A 41 -8.57 -1.14 9.02
N TRP A 42 -8.15 0.10 8.75
CA TRP A 42 -8.22 0.67 7.40
C TRP A 42 -7.47 -0.19 6.37
N TYR A 43 -6.24 -0.60 6.69
CA TYR A 43 -5.40 -1.36 5.76
C TYR A 43 -6.05 -2.68 5.32
N ARG A 44 -6.79 -3.34 6.21
CA ARG A 44 -7.40 -4.66 5.98
C ARG A 44 -8.85 -4.62 5.57
N ASP A 45 -9.62 -3.71 6.15
CA ASP A 45 -11.08 -3.78 6.18
C ASP A 45 -11.74 -2.66 5.37
N ASP A 46 -11.00 -1.61 5.00
CA ASP A 46 -11.56 -0.44 4.29
C ASP A 46 -11.20 -0.47 2.79
N PRO A 47 -12.17 -0.73 1.89
CA PRO A 47 -11.95 -0.72 0.46
C PRO A 47 -11.73 0.70 -0.06
N ILE A 48 -10.68 0.89 -0.85
CA ILE A 48 -10.39 2.18 -1.47
C ILE A 48 -11.22 2.29 -2.75
N GLU A 49 -12.26 3.13 -2.73
CA GLU A 49 -13.20 3.30 -3.86
C GLU A 49 -12.52 3.62 -5.19
N HIS A 50 -11.46 4.42 -5.15
CA HIS A 50 -10.70 4.85 -6.32
C HIS A 50 -9.71 3.81 -6.83
N LEU A 51 -9.49 2.71 -6.09
CA LEU A 51 -8.57 1.62 -6.43
C LEU A 51 -9.34 0.30 -6.51
N ASP A 52 -10.33 0.27 -7.42
CA ASP A 52 -11.15 -0.90 -7.75
C ASP A 52 -11.92 -1.51 -6.56
N LEU A 53 -12.24 -0.71 -5.53
CA LEU A 53 -12.87 -1.18 -4.29
C LEU A 53 -12.08 -2.31 -3.62
N GLN A 54 -10.75 -2.26 -3.71
CA GLN A 54 -9.85 -3.19 -3.02
C GLN A 54 -9.27 -2.56 -1.77
N THR A 55 -9.00 -3.38 -0.77
CA THR A 55 -8.34 -2.93 0.46
C THR A 55 -6.85 -2.74 0.20
N ALA A 56 -6.19 -1.93 1.03
CA ALA A 56 -4.76 -1.69 0.89
C ALA A 56 -3.94 -2.99 0.98
N GLU A 57 -4.38 -3.94 1.81
CA GLU A 57 -3.77 -5.28 1.91
C GLU A 57 -3.80 -6.01 0.57
N VAL A 58 -4.96 -6.13 -0.07
CA VAL A 58 -5.11 -6.84 -1.35
C VAL A 58 -4.29 -6.16 -2.45
N LEU A 59 -4.23 -4.83 -2.46
CA LEU A 59 -3.42 -4.08 -3.43
C LEU A 59 -1.92 -4.32 -3.23
N VAL A 60 -1.45 -4.35 -1.99
CA VAL A 60 -0.04 -4.69 -1.67
C VAL A 60 0.28 -6.13 -2.06
N GLU A 61 -0.61 -7.08 -1.76
CA GLU A 61 -0.44 -8.48 -2.14
C GLU A 61 -0.38 -8.67 -3.67
N SER A 62 -1.15 -7.87 -4.39
CA SER A 62 -1.19 -7.82 -5.85
C SER A 62 -0.02 -7.04 -6.47
N GLY A 63 0.88 -6.48 -5.66
CA GLY A 63 2.03 -5.69 -6.12
C GLY A 63 1.73 -4.24 -6.50
N ARG A 64 0.49 -3.79 -6.29
CA ARG A 64 -0.02 -2.42 -6.59
C ARG A 64 0.16 -1.44 -5.42
N TYR A 65 1.17 -1.65 -4.59
CA TYR A 65 1.42 -0.83 -3.40
C TYR A 65 1.75 0.64 -3.75
N GLU A 66 2.32 0.91 -4.92
CA GLU A 66 2.65 2.26 -5.37
C GLU A 66 1.40 3.13 -5.57
N GLU A 67 0.30 2.53 -6.01
CA GLU A 67 -1.00 3.20 -6.16
C GLU A 67 -1.58 3.59 -4.80
N VAL A 68 -1.46 2.71 -3.80
CA VAL A 68 -1.85 3.00 -2.41
C VAL A 68 -1.01 4.14 -1.83
N LEU A 69 0.30 4.15 -2.09
CA LEU A 69 1.18 5.24 -1.66
C LEU A 69 0.84 6.56 -2.36
N ALA A 70 0.46 6.53 -3.64
CA ALA A 70 0.01 7.71 -4.36
C ALA A 70 -1.30 8.25 -3.80
N PHE A 71 -2.25 7.37 -3.51
CA PHE A 71 -3.50 7.72 -2.84
C PHE A 71 -3.25 8.40 -1.48
N LEU A 72 -2.40 7.80 -0.63
CA LEU A 72 -2.05 8.38 0.68
C LEU A 72 -1.38 9.76 0.56
N ARG A 73 -0.55 9.98 -0.47
CA ARG A 73 0.00 11.32 -0.75
C ARG A 73 -1.09 12.32 -1.13
N GLY A 74 -2.07 11.93 -1.93
CA GLY A 74 -3.24 12.76 -2.24
C GLY A 74 -4.01 13.14 -0.98
N VAL A 75 -4.36 12.15 -0.16
CA VAL A 75 -5.05 12.34 1.12
C VAL A 75 -4.32 13.33 2.05
N LYS A 76 -2.97 13.25 2.12
CA LYS A 76 -2.17 14.21 2.90
C LYS A 76 -2.27 15.64 2.37
N VAL A 77 -2.34 15.82 1.05
CA VAL A 77 -2.55 17.13 0.42
C VAL A 77 -3.96 17.64 0.69
N ASP A 78 -4.99 16.81 0.52
CA ASP A 78 -6.39 17.17 0.76
C ASP A 78 -6.65 17.54 2.23
N LEU A 79 -6.03 16.83 3.17
CA LEU A 79 -6.10 17.14 4.61
C LEU A 79 -5.24 18.36 5.01
N GLY A 80 -4.48 18.93 4.08
CA GLY A 80 -3.56 20.04 4.35
C GLY A 80 -2.36 19.66 5.22
N LEU A 81 -2.06 18.36 5.35
CA LEU A 81 -0.90 17.83 6.07
C LEU A 81 0.41 17.99 5.28
N GLU A 82 0.31 18.16 3.96
CA GLU A 82 1.42 18.56 3.09
C GLU A 82 0.97 19.71 2.17
N ILE A 83 1.77 20.77 2.09
CA ILE A 83 1.57 21.82 1.08
C ILE A 83 2.00 21.22 -0.26
N PRO A 84 1.12 21.13 -1.26
CA PRO A 84 1.54 20.68 -2.58
C PRO A 84 2.62 21.65 -3.06
N ALA A 85 3.80 21.11 -3.42
CA ALA A 85 4.99 21.88 -3.75
C ALA A 85 4.85 22.83 -4.98
N GLY A 86 3.63 23.02 -5.49
CA GLY A 86 3.31 23.83 -6.67
C GLY A 86 2.57 25.15 -6.43
N PHE A 87 2.28 25.55 -5.18
CA PHE A 87 1.56 26.82 -4.90
C PHE A 87 2.41 27.93 -4.26
N VAL A 88 3.68 28.07 -4.66
CA VAL A 88 4.48 29.28 -4.38
C VAL A 88 5.17 29.78 -5.66
N ALA A 89 4.34 30.28 -6.57
CA ALA A 89 4.65 31.39 -7.49
C ALA A 89 3.31 32.16 -7.51
N PHE A 90 3.22 33.46 -7.21
CA PHE A 90 3.92 34.61 -7.77
C PHE A 90 3.96 35.75 -6.76
#